data_AF-A0A971TUJ4-F1
#
_entry.id   AF-A0A971TUJ4-F1
#
_cell.length_a   1.000
_cell.length_b   1.000
_cell.length_c   1.000
_cell.angle_alpha   90.00
_cell.angle_beta   90.00
_cell.angle_gamma   90.00
#
_symmetry.space_group_name_H-M   'P 1'
#
loop_
_entity.id
_entity.type
_entity.pdbx_description
1 polymer ?
#
loop_
_entity_poly.entity_id
_entity_poly.type
_entity_poly.pdbx_seq_one_letter_code
_entity_poly.pdbx_strand_id
1 'polypeptide(L)'
;MSRTACNDRGITIVEVLITLFLTAVGIMALLSMQPTSWSAAGRSDFMGRAAGILQSELERSELWVMNPNNAFATNCDPSGRNLYVGACSRTVNASSQSVQQTGDVAYTVATTVTPLAGATNAWTVRIQVSWPGNTRGITESAIVSRQEYFRQ
;
A
#
# COMPACT_ATOMS: atom_id res chain seq x y z
N MET A 1 -20.47 -11.91 -55.99
CA MET A 1 -19.16 -11.23 -56.06
C MET A 1 -19.43 -9.72 -56.06
N SER A 2 -19.34 -9.06 -54.91
CA SER A 2 -19.56 -7.60 -54.81
C SER A 2 -18.30 -6.89 -55.29
N ARG A 3 -18.41 -6.13 -56.39
CA ARG A 3 -17.34 -5.30 -56.93
C ARG A 3 -17.23 -4.06 -56.06
N THR A 4 -16.20 -3.97 -55.22
CA THR A 4 -15.78 -2.72 -54.59
C THR A 4 -15.47 -1.70 -55.68
N ALA A 5 -16.21 -0.60 -55.71
CA ALA A 5 -15.93 0.52 -56.58
C ALA A 5 -14.60 1.15 -56.14
N CYS A 6 -13.54 0.99 -56.93
CA CYS A 6 -12.32 1.77 -56.76
C CYS A 6 -12.63 3.23 -57.11
N ASN A 7 -12.38 4.12 -56.16
CA ASN A 7 -12.48 5.56 -56.33
C ASN A 7 -11.14 6.09 -56.86
N ASP A 8 -11.12 6.70 -58.03
CA ASP A 8 -9.90 7.24 -58.68
C ASP A 8 -9.52 8.66 -58.21
N ARG A 9 -10.13 9.18 -57.14
CA ARG A 9 -9.71 10.46 -56.55
C ARG A 9 -8.41 10.29 -55.76
N GLY A 10 -7.34 10.93 -56.21
CA GLY A 10 -6.08 11.01 -55.46
C GLY A 10 -6.23 11.78 -54.16
N ILE A 11 -5.34 11.50 -53.20
CA ILE A 11 -5.29 12.22 -51.92
C ILE A 11 -4.88 13.68 -52.17
N THR A 12 -5.62 14.63 -51.63
CA THR A 12 -5.26 16.04 -51.77
C THR A 12 -4.20 16.45 -50.76
N ILE A 13 -3.32 17.39 -51.13
CA ILE A 13 -2.31 17.94 -50.19
C ILE A 13 -2.97 18.50 -48.92
N VAL A 14 -4.19 19.05 -49.05
CA VAL A 14 -4.95 19.59 -47.92
C VAL A 14 -5.41 18.48 -46.98
N GLU A 15 -5.89 17.34 -47.48
CA GLU A 15 -6.19 16.16 -46.66
C GLU A 15 -4.95 15.66 -45.92
N VAL A 16 -3.80 15.60 -46.59
CA VAL A 16 -2.54 15.16 -45.98
C VAL A 16 -2.10 16.12 -44.87
N LEU A 17 -2.25 17.42 -45.07
CA LEU A 17 -1.94 18.42 -44.04
C LEU A 17 -2.89 18.35 -42.84
N ILE A 18 -4.18 18.16 -43.08
CA ILE A 18 -5.18 18.02 -42.00
C ILE A 18 -4.91 16.73 -41.21
N THR A 19 -4.62 15.62 -41.89
CA THR A 19 -4.28 14.35 -41.23
C THR A 19 -2.98 14.42 -40.42
N LEU A 20 -1.93 15.07 -40.92
CA LEU A 20 -0.70 15.34 -40.15
C LEU A 20 -0.96 16.22 -38.93
N PHE A 21 -1.79 17.25 -39.07
CA PHE A 21 -2.12 18.13 -37.96
C PHE A 21 -2.92 17.39 -36.87
N LEU A 22 -3.95 16.63 -37.26
CA LEU A 22 -4.77 15.86 -36.33
C LEU A 22 -3.98 14.75 -35.62
N THR A 23 -3.08 14.07 -36.33
CA THR A 23 -2.20 13.06 -35.72
C THR A 23 -1.21 13.67 -34.75
N ALA A 24 -0.61 14.83 -35.07
CA ALA A 24 0.30 15.53 -34.16
C ALA A 24 -0.41 15.98 -32.87
N VAL A 25 -1.59 16.59 -32.99
CA VAL A 25 -2.39 17.00 -31.83
C VAL A 25 -2.83 15.79 -31.00
N GLY A 26 -3.21 14.68 -31.66
CA GLY A 26 -3.56 13.43 -30.99
C GLY A 26 -2.40 12.83 -30.18
N ILE A 27 -1.18 12.82 -30.72
CA ILE A 27 0.01 12.33 -30.00
C ILE A 27 0.31 13.22 -28.79
N MET A 28 0.26 14.54 -28.96
CA MET A 28 0.51 15.49 -27.86
C MET A 28 -0.52 15.32 -26.73
N ALA A 29 -1.78 15.06 -27.07
CA ALA A 29 -2.82 14.77 -26.09
C ALA A 29 -2.49 13.49 -25.29
N LEU A 30 -2.04 12.42 -25.94
CA LEU A 30 -1.64 11.17 -25.26
C LEU A 30 -0.41 11.36 -24.37
N LEU A 31 0.60 12.11 -24.83
CA LEU A 31 1.81 12.39 -24.04
C LEU A 31 1.48 13.17 -22.76
N SER A 32 0.48 14.06 -22.81
CA SER A 32 0.05 14.83 -21.64
C SER A 32 -0.53 13.98 -20.50
N MET A 33 -1.00 12.75 -20.79
CA MET A 33 -1.57 11.83 -19.81
C MET A 33 -0.54 10.86 -19.20
N GLN A 34 0.66 10.74 -19.76
CA GLN A 34 1.70 9.86 -19.23
C GLN A 34 2.13 10.18 -17.78
N PRO A 35 2.41 11.45 -17.40
CA PRO A 35 2.90 11.74 -16.05
C PRO A 35 1.86 11.49 -14.97
N THR A 36 0.58 11.78 -15.25
CA THR A 36 -0.50 11.52 -14.30
C THR A 36 -0.70 10.01 -14.11
N SER A 37 -0.67 9.23 -15.19
CA SER A 37 -0.75 7.77 -15.15
C SER A 37 0.35 7.15 -14.28
N TRP A 38 1.61 7.56 -14.44
CA TRP A 38 2.72 7.06 -13.61
C TRP A 38 2.59 7.43 -12.14
N SER A 39 2.18 8.67 -11.84
CA SER A 39 1.99 9.09 -10.44
C SER A 39 0.86 8.33 -9.76
N ALA A 40 -0.23 8.08 -10.49
CA ALA A 40 -1.37 7.32 -9.99
C ALA A 40 -1.02 5.84 -9.81
N ALA A 41 -0.31 5.24 -10.77
CA ALA A 41 0.18 3.87 -10.66
C ALA A 41 1.11 3.70 -9.45
N GLY A 42 2.13 4.56 -9.32
CA GLY A 42 3.06 4.51 -8.18
C GLY A 42 2.39 4.70 -6.83
N ARG A 43 1.42 5.62 -6.73
CA ARG A 43 0.62 5.79 -5.49
C ARG A 43 -0.21 4.55 -5.18
N SER A 44 -0.78 3.92 -6.20
CA SER A 44 -1.60 2.71 -6.04
C SER A 44 -0.76 1.52 -5.60
N ASP A 45 0.46 1.37 -6.13
CA ASP A 45 1.41 0.35 -5.71
C ASP A 45 1.83 0.53 -4.24
N PHE A 46 2.15 1.77 -3.84
CA PHE A 46 2.48 2.05 -2.44
C PHE A 46 1.31 1.77 -1.51
N MET A 47 0.10 2.15 -1.90
CA MET A 47 -1.09 1.92 -1.10
C MET A 47 -1.42 0.42 -0.99
N GLY A 48 -1.32 -0.33 -2.10
CA GLY A 48 -1.59 -1.77 -2.13
C GLY A 48 -0.61 -2.55 -1.26
N ARG A 49 0.68 -2.23 -1.33
CA ARG A 49 1.69 -2.85 -0.46
C ARG A 49 1.52 -2.45 1.02
N ALA A 50 1.23 -1.17 1.28
CA ALA A 50 0.96 -0.71 2.64
C ALA A 50 -0.24 -1.44 3.25
N ALA A 51 -1.31 -1.67 2.47
CA ALA A 51 -2.49 -2.40 2.93
C ALA A 51 -2.18 -3.87 3.27
N GLY A 52 -1.38 -4.54 2.43
CA GLY A 52 -0.93 -5.90 2.73
C GLY A 52 -0.09 -5.99 4.00
N ILE A 53 0.85 -5.05 4.19
CA ILE A 53 1.64 -4.97 5.42
C ILE A 53 0.71 -4.71 6.61
N LEU A 54 -0.18 -3.73 6.51
CA LEU A 54 -1.10 -3.36 7.58
C LEU A 54 -1.94 -4.55 8.05
N GLN A 55 -2.52 -5.31 7.11
CA GLN A 55 -3.32 -6.48 7.42
C GLN A 55 -2.50 -7.57 8.12
N SER A 56 -1.32 -7.89 7.58
CA SER A 56 -0.44 -8.91 8.16
C SER A 56 -0.01 -8.55 9.59
N GLU A 57 0.20 -7.26 9.86
CA GLU A 57 0.61 -6.79 11.17
C GLU A 57 -0.55 -6.74 12.16
N LEU A 58 -1.76 -6.47 11.67
CA LEU A 58 -2.97 -6.53 12.48
C LEU A 58 -3.23 -7.96 12.92
N GLU A 59 -3.35 -8.89 11.97
CA GLU A 59 -3.57 -10.32 12.26
C GLU A 59 -2.51 -10.89 13.20
N ARG A 60 -1.24 -10.54 12.97
CA ARG A 60 -0.15 -10.95 13.86
C ARG A 60 -0.31 -10.41 15.27
N SER A 61 -0.64 -9.13 15.41
CA SER A 61 -0.82 -8.50 16.72
C SER A 61 -2.05 -9.08 17.44
N GLU A 62 -3.11 -9.36 16.70
CA GLU A 62 -4.31 -10.02 17.21
C GLU A 62 -3.99 -11.41 17.75
N LEU A 63 -3.36 -12.26 16.96
CA LEU A 63 -2.95 -13.61 17.37
C LEU A 63 -2.02 -13.56 18.59
N TRP A 64 -1.11 -12.58 18.65
CA TRP A 64 -0.23 -12.41 19.80
C TRP A 64 -1.01 -12.12 21.08
N VAL A 65 -2.00 -11.23 21.02
CA VAL A 65 -2.84 -10.85 22.17
C VAL A 65 -3.81 -11.96 22.55
N MET A 66 -4.37 -12.68 21.58
CA MET A 66 -5.31 -13.77 21.82
C MET A 66 -4.68 -14.90 22.63
N ASN A 67 -3.39 -15.21 22.42
CA ASN A 67 -2.69 -16.22 23.21
C ASN A 67 -2.31 -15.69 24.62
N PRO A 68 -2.87 -16.25 25.71
CA PRO A 68 -2.59 -15.79 27.07
C PRO A 68 -1.17 -16.10 27.56
N ASN A 69 -0.44 -17.03 26.95
CA ASN A 69 0.93 -17.37 27.33
C ASN A 69 1.94 -16.33 26.81
N ASN A 70 1.56 -15.50 25.84
CA ASN A 70 2.40 -14.43 25.35
C ASN A 70 2.46 -13.28 26.37
N ALA A 71 3.67 -12.93 26.78
CA ALA A 71 3.93 -11.73 27.55
C ALA A 71 4.13 -10.53 26.62
N PHE A 72 3.71 -9.35 27.06
CA PHE A 72 4.09 -8.12 26.39
C PHE A 72 5.55 -7.79 26.69
N ALA A 73 6.25 -7.23 25.70
CA ALA A 73 7.61 -6.74 25.87
C ALA A 73 7.64 -5.52 26.81
N THR A 74 8.77 -5.33 27.49
CA THR A 74 9.01 -4.16 28.35
C THR A 74 9.41 -2.91 27.57
N ASN A 75 9.98 -3.08 26.36
CA ASN A 75 10.42 -2.02 25.47
C ASN A 75 9.96 -2.30 24.04
N CYS A 76 9.90 -1.26 23.20
CA CYS A 76 9.65 -1.39 21.77
C CYS A 76 10.77 -2.22 21.11
N ASP A 77 10.39 -3.29 20.40
CA ASP A 77 11.30 -4.14 19.63
C ASP A 77 11.29 -3.72 18.14
N PRO A 78 12.41 -3.20 17.60
CA PRO A 78 12.51 -2.83 16.18
C PRO A 78 12.37 -4.02 15.22
N SER A 79 12.62 -5.24 15.71
CA SER A 79 12.50 -6.49 14.95
C SER A 79 11.04 -6.93 14.81
N GLY A 80 10.14 -6.30 15.58
CA GLY A 80 8.71 -6.61 15.61
C GLY A 80 8.40 -8.01 16.11
N ARG A 81 9.31 -8.73 16.78
CA ARG A 81 9.08 -10.12 17.25
C ARG A 81 8.06 -10.16 18.37
N ASN A 82 8.21 -9.25 19.33
CA ASN A 82 7.35 -9.15 20.51
C ASN A 82 6.47 -7.90 20.44
N LEU A 83 5.28 -7.99 21.01
CA LEU A 83 4.35 -6.87 21.08
C LEU A 83 4.59 -6.04 22.35
N TYR A 84 4.72 -4.72 22.20
CA TYR A 84 4.90 -3.76 23.30
C TYR A 84 3.59 -3.02 23.59
N VAL A 85 3.28 -2.81 24.88
CA VAL A 85 2.12 -1.98 25.29
C VAL A 85 2.55 -0.52 25.27
N GLY A 86 2.11 0.19 24.24
CA GLY A 86 2.45 1.58 23.97
C GLY A 86 2.66 1.78 22.46
N ALA A 87 3.23 2.92 22.09
CA ALA A 87 3.59 3.21 20.71
C ALA A 87 4.97 2.61 20.38
N CYS A 88 5.04 1.88 19.27
CA CYS A 88 6.28 1.30 18.75
C CYS A 88 6.28 1.42 17.23
N SER A 89 7.38 1.87 16.66
CA SER A 89 7.54 2.03 15.22
C SER A 89 8.67 1.17 14.70
N ARG A 90 8.45 0.52 13.55
CA ARG A 90 9.45 -0.28 12.85
C ARG A 90 9.40 -0.03 11.35
N THR A 91 10.52 -0.31 10.69
CA THR A 91 10.63 -0.19 9.25
C THR A 91 10.53 -1.56 8.59
N VAL A 92 9.71 -1.66 7.56
CA VAL A 92 9.57 -2.85 6.72
C VAL A 92 9.90 -2.47 5.28
N ASN A 93 10.82 -3.19 4.67
CA ASN A 93 11.20 -2.95 3.27
C ASN A 93 10.23 -3.67 2.33
N ALA A 94 10.00 -3.11 1.14
CA ALA A 94 9.13 -3.71 0.12
C ALA A 94 9.54 -5.13 -0.31
N SER A 95 10.85 -5.45 -0.22
CA SER A 95 11.42 -6.78 -0.47
C SER A 95 11.26 -7.76 0.70
N SER A 96 10.76 -7.31 1.85
CA SER A 96 10.73 -8.05 3.11
C SER A 96 12.11 -8.48 3.63
N GLN A 97 13.20 -7.93 3.08
CA GLN A 97 14.56 -8.18 3.56
C GLN A 97 14.85 -7.32 4.80
N SER A 98 15.69 -7.85 5.70
CA SER A 98 16.15 -7.13 6.88
C SER A 98 17.05 -5.94 6.55
N VAL A 99 17.70 -5.97 5.39
CA VAL A 99 18.53 -4.88 4.85
C VAL A 99 17.91 -4.37 3.56
N GLN A 100 17.79 -3.04 3.45
CA GLN A 100 17.26 -2.37 2.27
C GLN A 100 18.09 -2.71 1.03
N GLN A 101 17.44 -3.21 -0.01
CA GLN A 101 18.06 -3.47 -1.31
C GLN A 101 17.94 -2.24 -2.22
N THR A 102 18.76 -2.18 -3.27
CA THR A 102 18.65 -1.11 -4.27
C THR A 102 17.27 -1.11 -4.91
N GLY A 103 16.56 0.02 -4.83
CA GLY A 103 15.19 0.17 -5.33
C GLY A 103 14.10 -0.19 -4.31
N ASP A 104 14.46 -0.59 -3.09
CA ASP A 104 13.48 -0.83 -2.03
C ASP A 104 12.89 0.46 -1.48
N VAL A 105 11.58 0.42 -1.29
CA VAL A 105 10.86 1.44 -0.54
C VAL A 105 10.63 0.97 0.89
N ALA A 106 11.02 1.82 1.83
CA ALA A 106 10.86 1.60 3.26
C ALA A 106 9.47 2.08 3.71
N TYR A 107 8.71 1.19 4.35
CA TYR A 107 7.45 1.50 5.00
C TYR A 107 7.66 1.60 6.50
N THR A 108 7.07 2.60 7.13
CA THR A 108 7.07 2.72 8.59
C THR A 108 5.75 2.18 9.12
N VAL A 109 5.84 1.11 9.90
CA VAL A 109 4.72 0.50 10.63
C VAL A 109 4.76 1.02 12.07
N ALA A 110 3.76 1.80 12.45
CA ALA A 110 3.57 2.27 13.81
C ALA A 110 2.43 1.47 14.45
N THR A 111 2.77 0.63 15.43
CA THR A 111 1.83 -0.14 16.22
C THR A 111 1.64 0.53 17.57
N THR A 112 0.40 0.78 17.95
CA THR A 112 0.03 1.33 19.25
C THR A 112 -0.91 0.35 19.93
N VAL A 113 -0.48 -0.19 21.05
CA VAL A 113 -1.29 -1.09 21.87
C VAL A 113 -1.66 -0.40 23.16
N THR A 114 -2.95 -0.31 23.46
CA THR A 114 -3.46 0.34 24.67
C THR A 114 -4.43 -0.58 25.39
N PRO A 115 -4.37 -0.69 26.73
CA PRO A 115 -5.37 -1.43 27.49
C PRO A 115 -6.75 -0.85 27.24
N LEU A 116 -7.76 -1.71 27.05
CA LEU A 116 -9.13 -1.26 26.88
C LEU A 116 -9.68 -0.80 28.24
N ALA A 117 -10.21 0.42 28.30
CA ALA A 117 -10.75 0.97 29.54
C ALA A 117 -11.85 0.06 30.12
N GLY A 118 -11.68 -0.34 31.39
CA GLY A 118 -12.64 -1.21 32.09
C GLY A 118 -12.51 -2.71 31.80
N ALA A 119 -11.52 -3.15 31.02
CA ALA A 119 -11.27 -4.56 30.74
C ALA A 119 -9.86 -4.99 31.18
N THR A 120 -9.76 -6.15 31.84
CA THR A 120 -8.47 -6.68 32.36
C THR A 120 -7.68 -7.47 31.32
N ASN A 121 -8.37 -8.03 30.31
CA ASN A 121 -7.80 -8.95 29.33
C ASN A 121 -8.09 -8.51 27.89
N ALA A 122 -8.25 -7.21 27.65
CA ALA A 122 -8.51 -6.67 26.32
C ALA A 122 -7.67 -5.41 26.04
N TRP A 123 -7.27 -5.26 24.79
CA TRP A 123 -6.45 -4.17 24.30
C TRP A 123 -6.99 -3.65 22.98
N THR A 124 -6.85 -2.35 22.76
CA THR A 124 -7.01 -1.74 21.44
C THR A 124 -5.65 -1.72 20.76
N VAL A 125 -5.55 -2.41 19.63
CA VAL A 125 -4.39 -2.43 18.76
C VAL A 125 -4.69 -1.52 17.57
N ARG A 126 -3.87 -0.48 17.39
CA ARG A 126 -3.93 0.42 16.24
C ARG A 126 -2.63 0.29 15.45
N ILE A 127 -2.74 0.09 14.15
CA ILE A 127 -1.58 -0.03 13.26
C ILE A 127 -1.70 1.01 12.16
N GLN A 128 -0.64 1.78 11.98
CA GLN A 128 -0.52 2.77 10.93
C GLN A 128 0.68 2.43 10.05
N VAL A 129 0.47 2.37 8.74
CA VAL A 129 1.53 2.13 7.76
C VAL A 129 1.69 3.37 6.90
N SER A 130 2.88 3.96 6.93
CA SER A 130 3.25 5.15 6.17
C SER A 130 4.46 4.87 5.26
N TRP A 131 4.62 5.69 4.23
CA TRP A 131 5.66 5.53 3.21
C TRP A 131 6.17 6.90 2.73
N PRO A 132 7.32 6.96 2.01
CA PRO A 132 7.84 8.20 1.48
C PRO A 132 6.80 8.91 0.60
N GLY A 133 6.53 10.17 0.88
CA GLY A 133 5.49 10.95 0.19
C GLY A 133 4.10 10.88 0.83
N ASN A 134 3.87 10.03 1.85
CA ASN A 134 2.65 10.04 2.66
C ASN A 134 2.94 9.65 4.12
N THR A 135 3.14 10.66 4.97
CA THR A 135 3.39 10.48 6.42
C THR A 135 2.14 10.17 7.23
N ARG A 136 0.95 10.46 6.69
CA ARG A 136 -0.33 10.05 7.32
C ARG A 136 -0.57 8.55 7.14
N GLY A 137 -0.19 8.03 5.97
CA GLY A 137 -0.31 6.61 5.66
C GLY A 137 -1.76 6.13 5.64
N ILE A 138 -1.94 4.84 5.92
CA ILE A 138 -3.22 4.18 6.19
C ILE A 138 -3.23 3.68 7.62
N THR A 139 -4.41 3.54 8.23
CA THR A 139 -4.53 3.10 9.62
C THR A 139 -5.75 2.22 9.81
N GLU A 140 -5.57 1.19 10.61
CA GLU A 140 -6.64 0.31 11.07
C GLU A 140 -6.50 0.08 12.57
N SER A 141 -7.61 -0.29 13.22
CA SER A 141 -7.63 -0.61 14.64
C SER A 141 -8.59 -1.74 14.93
N ALA A 142 -8.17 -2.64 15.81
CA ALA A 142 -8.97 -3.73 16.32
C ALA A 142 -8.96 -3.75 17.85
N ILE A 143 -10.04 -4.24 18.44
CA ILE A 143 -10.10 -4.55 19.87
C ILE A 143 -9.95 -6.05 20.00
N VAL A 144 -8.97 -6.47 20.79
CA VAL A 144 -8.59 -7.87 20.93
C VAL A 144 -8.55 -8.23 22.40
N SER A 145 -9.12 -9.38 22.74
CA SER A 145 -9.04 -9.95 24.08
C SER A 145 -8.27 -11.26 24.10
N ARG A 146 -7.74 -11.63 25.26
CA ARG A 146 -7.19 -12.97 25.47
C ARG A 146 -8.29 -14.01 25.30
N GLN A 147 -7.93 -15.15 24.73
CA GLN A 147 -8.83 -16.26 24.50
C GLN A 147 -8.16 -17.56 24.93
N GLU A 148 -8.79 -18.30 25.85
CA GLU A 148 -8.22 -19.55 26.38
C GLU A 148 -8.01 -20.62 25.31
N TYR A 149 -8.82 -20.62 24.24
CA TYR A 149 -8.67 -21.53 23.10
C TYR A 149 -7.31 -21.40 22.38
N PHE A 150 -6.71 -20.20 22.42
CA PHE A 150 -5.43 -19.92 21.77
C PHE A 150 -4.22 -20.17 22.68
N ARG A 151 -4.42 -20.73 23.88
CA ARG A 151 -3.33 -21.10 24.78
C ARG A 151 -2.56 -22.28 24.17
N GLN A 152 -1.32 -22.02 23.77
CA GLN A 152 -0.35 -23.00 23.27
C GLN A 152 0.85 -23.10 24.20
#